data_AF-V9DN17-F1
#
_entry.id   AF-V9DN17-F1
#
_cell.length_a   1.000
_cell.length_b   1.000
_cell.length_c   1.000
_cell.angle_alpha   90.00
_cell.angle_beta   90.00
_cell.angle_gamma   90.00
#
_symmetry.space_group_name_H-M   'P 1'
#
loop_
_entity.id
_entity.type
_entity.pdbx_description
1 polymer ?
#
loop_
_entity_poly.entity_id
_entity_poly.type
_entity_poly.pdbx_seq_one_letter_code
_entity_poly.pdbx_strand_id
1 'polypeptide(L)' 'MPGFIPKKFPGKLAEPMLPFYIAGLIVFYGVNKGANAMMDSDEFRNDPRNPRAKNPDAPGGQH' A
#
# COMPACT_ATOMS: atom_id res chain seq x y z
N MET A 1 -17.54 1.29 38.39
CA MET A 1 -17.54 0.00 37.65
C MET A 1 -16.18 -0.10 36.95
N PRO A 2 -15.23 -0.90 37.45
CA PRO A 2 -13.97 -1.12 36.73
C PRO A 2 -14.29 -1.71 35.34
N GLY A 3 -13.76 -1.07 34.30
CA GLY A 3 -14.15 -1.29 32.91
C GLY A 3 -13.85 -2.70 32.41
N PHE A 4 -14.69 -3.15 31.47
CA PHE A 4 -14.66 -4.46 30.79
C PHE A 4 -13.47 -4.61 29.82
N ILE A 5 -12.27 -4.16 30.19
CA ILE A 5 -11.08 -4.34 29.36
C ILE A 5 -10.34 -5.59 29.86
N PRO A 6 -10.32 -6.68 29.08
CA PRO A 6 -9.58 -7.88 29.45
C PRO A 6 -8.07 -7.58 29.55
N LYS A 7 -7.39 -8.29 30.46
CA LYS A 7 -5.96 -8.13 30.71
C LYS A 7 -5.16 -8.48 29.45
N LYS A 8 -4.30 -7.57 28.99
CA LYS A 8 -3.38 -7.82 27.87
C LYS A 8 -2.23 -8.75 28.32
N PHE A 9 -1.99 -9.82 27.57
CA PHE A 9 -0.89 -10.74 27.80
C PHE A 9 0.18 -10.54 26.72
N PRO A 10 1.48 -10.44 27.08
CA PRO A 10 2.56 -10.24 26.11
C PRO A 10 2.89 -11.55 25.39
N GLY A 11 2.06 -11.91 24.41
CA GLY A 11 2.34 -13.02 23.49
C GLY A 11 3.40 -12.64 22.45
N LYS A 12 4.19 -13.63 22.01
CA LYS A 12 5.13 -13.47 20.89
C LYS A 12 4.35 -13.44 19.56
N LEU A 13 3.80 -12.29 19.19
CA LEU A 13 3.09 -12.11 17.92
C LEU A 13 4.05 -11.74 16.77
N ALA A 14 4.97 -10.81 17.02
CA ALA A 14 5.82 -10.25 15.96
C ALA A 14 6.77 -11.28 15.32
N GLU A 15 7.30 -12.19 16.13
CA GLU A 15 8.28 -13.20 15.72
C GLU A 15 7.72 -14.21 14.70
N PRO A 16 6.60 -14.92 14.95
CA PRO A 16 6.01 -15.80 13.94
C PRO A 16 5.35 -15.05 12.77
N MET A 17 4.95 -13.79 12.98
CA MET A 17 4.32 -12.97 11.93
C MET A 17 5.32 -12.32 10.97
N LEU A 18 6.61 -12.32 11.30
CA LEU A 18 7.67 -11.70 10.52
C LEU A 18 7.65 -12.05 9.02
N PRO A 19 7.56 -13.33 8.58
CA PRO A 19 7.51 -13.65 7.15
C PRO A 19 6.30 -13.03 6.44
N PHE A 20 5.16 -12.89 7.11
CA PHE A 20 3.96 -12.27 6.54
C PHE A 20 4.11 -10.75 6.42
N TYR A 21 4.75 -10.09 7.40
CA TYR A 21 5.07 -8.68 7.29
C TYR A 21 6.03 -8.40 6.14
N ILE A 22 7.08 -9.23 5.99
CA ILE A 22 8.02 -9.12 4.87
C ILE A 22 7.30 -9.33 3.54
N ALA A 23 6.50 -10.39 3.42
CA ALA A 23 5.71 -10.65 2.21
C ALA A 23 4.76 -9.49 1.90
N GLY A 24 4.08 -8.94 2.90
CA GLY A 24 3.20 -7.79 2.75
C GLY A 24 3.92 -6.56 2.19
N LEU A 25 5.14 -6.27 2.68
CA LEU A 25 5.96 -5.18 2.17
C LEU A 25 6.41 -5.39 0.72
N ILE A 26 6.81 -6.63 0.37
CA ILE A 26 7.20 -6.98 -1.00
C ILE A 26 6.01 -6.79 -1.96
N VAL A 27 4.85 -7.34 -1.61
CA VAL A 27 3.63 -7.22 -2.43
C VAL A 27 3.21 -5.75 -2.53
N PHE A 28 3.23 -5.00 -1.44
CA PHE A 28 2.90 -3.58 -1.45
C PHE A 28 3.80 -2.81 -2.43
N TYR A 29 5.12 -3.02 -2.38
CA TYR A 29 6.05 -2.39 -3.30
C TYR A 29 5.78 -2.79 -4.76
N GLY A 30 5.57 -4.09 -5.02
CA GLY A 30 5.29 -4.60 -6.36
C GLY A 30 4.00 -4.03 -6.94
N VAL A 31 2.90 -4.04 -6.18
CA VAL A 31 1.61 -3.48 -6.59
C VAL A 31 1.70 -1.97 -6.79
N ASN A 32 2.39 -1.25 -5.91
CA ASN A 32 2.56 0.19 -6.06
C ASN A 32 3.31 0.54 -7.37
N LYS A 33 4.40 -0.16 -7.67
CA LYS A 33 5.15 0.02 -8.93
C LYS A 33 4.30 -0.37 -10.15
N GLY A 34 3.63 -1.52 -10.10
CA GLY A 34 2.79 -1.99 -11.20
C GLY A 34 1.62 -1.05 -11.49
N ALA A 35 0.93 -0.58 -10.46
CA ALA A 35 -0.17 0.38 -10.59
C ALA A 35 0.31 1.69 -11.24
N ASN A 36 1.46 2.22 -10.81
CA ASN A 36 2.05 3.42 -11.42
C ASN A 36 2.35 3.22 -12.91
N ALA A 37 2.89 2.08 -13.31
CA ALA A 37 3.14 1.77 -14.71
C ALA A 37 1.84 1.64 -15.53
N MET A 38 0.82 0.98 -15.00
CA MET A 38 -0.47 0.81 -15.69
C MET A 38 -1.20 2.15 -15.88
N MET A 39 -1.11 3.05 -14.92
CA MET A 39 -1.70 4.39 -15.02
C MET A 39 -1.07 5.25 -16.12
N ASP A 40 0.13 4.91 -16.61
CA ASP A 40 0.79 5.60 -17.73
C ASP A 40 0.50 4.99 -19.11
N SER A 41 -0.18 3.84 -19.16
CA SER A 41 -0.52 3.19 -20.41
C SER A 41 -1.49 4.03 -21.26
N ASP A 42 -1.44 3.88 -22.58
CA ASP A 42 -2.21 4.67 -23.54
C ASP A 42 -3.72 4.66 -23.26
N GLU A 43 -4.25 3.54 -22.75
CA GLU A 43 -5.66 3.36 -22.41
C GLU A 43 -6.09 4.22 -21.20
N PHE A 44 -5.24 4.31 -20.18
CA PHE A 44 -5.60 4.90 -18.89
C PHE A 44 -4.96 6.26 -18.62
N ARG A 45 -4.01 6.70 -19.45
CA ARG A 45 -3.29 7.98 -19.29
C ARG A 45 -4.22 9.19 -19.33
N ASN A 46 -5.28 9.13 -20.13
CA ASN A 46 -6.23 10.22 -20.33
C ASN A 46 -7.56 10.03 -19.57
N ASP A 47 -7.67 9.02 -18.69
CA ASP A 47 -8.86 8.83 -17.86
C ASP A 47 -8.95 9.97 -16.82
N PRO A 48 -10.06 10.74 -16.74
CA PRO A 48 -10.23 11.81 -15.76
C PRO A 48 -10.22 11.34 -14.30
N ARG A 49 -10.34 10.03 -14.06
CA ARG A 49 -10.21 9.38 -12.74
C ARG A 49 -8.76 9.06 -12.39
N ASN A 50 -7.85 9.07 -13.37
CA ASN A 50 -6.44 8.83 -13.15
C ASN A 50 -5.86 9.95 -12.25
N PRO A 51 -5.32 9.63 -11.06
CA PRO A 51 -4.72 10.62 -10.17
C PRO A 51 -3.60 11.43 -10.84
N ARG A 52 -2.90 10.83 -11.82
CA ARG A 52 -1.81 11.49 -12.57
C ARG A 52 -2.29 12.57 -13.52
N ALA A 53 -3.52 12.46 -14.02
CA ALA A 53 -4.14 13.53 -14.81
C ALA A 53 -4.42 14.78 -13.96
N LYS A 54 -4.56 14.63 -12.63
CA LYS A 54 -4.80 15.73 -11.70
C LYS A 54 -3.53 16.29 -11.05
N ASN A 55 -2.52 15.45 -10.84
CA ASN A 55 -1.21 15.82 -10.32
C ASN A 55 -0.10 15.18 -11.19
N PRO A 56 0.30 15.85 -12.29
CA PRO A 56 1.34 15.34 -13.18
C PRO A 56 2.72 15.19 -12.50
N ASP A 57 2.98 15.95 -11.44
CA ASP A 57 4.26 15.96 -10.71
C ASP A 57 4.34 14.96 -9.54
N ALA A 58 3.32 14.10 -9.36
CA ALA A 58 3.34 13.11 -8.29
C ALA A 58 4.50 12.11 -8.48
N PRO A 59 5.19 11.66 -7.42
CA PRO A 59 6.36 10.79 -7.54
C PRO A 59 6.04 9.51 -8.31
N GLY A 60 6.78 9.29 -9.40
CA GLY A 60 6.52 8.26 -10.41
C GLY A 60 5.87 8.81 -11.68
N GLY A 61 5.45 10.08 -11.69
CA GLY A 61 5.08 10.95 -12.82
C GLY A 61 6.18 10.96 -13.87
N GLN A 62 5.93 10.42 -15.07
CA GLN A 62 6.83 10.62 -16.21
C GLN A 62 6.67 12.08 -16.64
N HIS A 63 7.72 12.87 -16.45
CA HIS A 63 7.94 14.14 -17.15
C HIS A 63 8.21 13.85 -18.63
#